data_AF-A0A0J1FA71-F1
#
_entry.id   AF-A0A0J1FA71-F1
#
_cell.length_a   1.000
_cell.length_b   1.000
_cell.length_c   1.000
_cell.angle_alpha   90.00
_cell.angle_beta   90.00
_cell.angle_gamma   90.00
#
_symmetry.space_group_name_H-M   'P 1'
#
loop_
_entity.id
_entity.type
_entity.pdbx_description
1 polymer ?
#
loop_
_entity_poly.entity_id
_entity_poly.type
_entity_poly.pdbx_seq_one_letter_code
_entity_poly.pdbx_strand_id
1 'polypeptide(L)'
;MEEEVDLSKIPETVRSAFLQYLDLCHENGILTVPDQTIYQFRGSDVGNILQFAKRYSDVKSIRLNDNFRSNEGIVCVARSVVERNPERLTKKMEGTHAQPYEAGSVLALSFADCDEEAGWMVAKIQGLYGTEYRDSPDRPARGLSYADFAILLRSVRHDAEPIIQALKGENIPFVVGGMAKLFQTQEVHALRNVFYYLADFAPADETALTSAQLRKILLKAGLGLTQDAVNRGIAFLKKRKAQIGNTTMAELFPQRLYLDFLGEIELREENVEQVADDSFRTGEIVYYNLGKFSQVISDFERVNFHTASDGQYQQFANFLRYQAEEYYPEGWEEAAAARPDAVQVITVHQAKGMQWPAVFVPCLRKNRFPSGRRGGRSVWHVIPEAAVKDAARYKGTVEDERRLFHVALTRAERYLFCSWAPIPDNQQQRKVSAPGRRHCPSHLQ
;
A
#
# COMPACT_ATOMS: atom_id res chain seq x y z
N MET A 1 -26.12 -4.06 -5.39
CA MET A 1 -24.71 -4.08 -5.84
C MET A 1 -24.31 -2.63 -5.95
N GLU A 2 -23.79 -2.05 -4.87
CA GLU A 2 -23.29 -0.68 -4.90
C GLU A 2 -21.78 -0.77 -5.14
N GLU A 3 -21.35 -0.40 -6.34
CA GLU A 3 -19.94 -0.14 -6.62
C GLU A 3 -19.55 1.13 -5.86
N GLU A 4 -18.58 0.99 -4.95
CA GLU A 4 -17.96 2.10 -4.25
C GLU A 4 -17.15 2.93 -5.27
N VAL A 5 -17.68 4.08 -5.69
CA VAL A 5 -16.97 4.99 -6.58
C VAL A 5 -15.94 5.77 -5.75
N ASP A 6 -14.65 5.48 -5.98
CA ASP A 6 -13.53 6.20 -5.38
C ASP A 6 -13.48 7.66 -5.87
N LEU A 7 -14.05 8.56 -5.07
CA LEU A 7 -14.10 10.01 -5.31
C LEU A 7 -12.74 10.70 -5.13
N SER A 8 -11.65 9.99 -4.78
CA SER A 8 -10.31 10.56 -4.65
C SER A 8 -9.64 10.87 -5.99
N LYS A 9 -10.18 10.34 -7.09
CA LYS A 9 -9.67 10.51 -8.47
C LYS A 9 -10.24 11.72 -9.21
N ILE A 10 -11.14 12.49 -8.58
CA ILE A 10 -11.87 13.61 -9.21
C ILE A 10 -11.38 14.96 -8.63
N PRO A 11 -11.08 15.97 -9.47
CA PRO A 11 -10.74 17.32 -9.00
C PRO A 11 -11.80 17.91 -8.05
N GLU A 12 -11.38 18.64 -7.01
CA GLU A 12 -12.25 19.11 -5.90
C GLU A 12 -13.50 19.88 -6.38
N THR A 13 -13.37 20.69 -7.44
CA THR A 13 -14.48 21.42 -8.07
C THR A 13 -15.54 20.47 -8.65
N VAL A 14 -15.10 19.39 -9.29
CA VAL A 14 -16.00 18.38 -9.87
C VAL A 14 -16.55 17.48 -8.77
N ARG A 15 -15.79 17.17 -7.70
CA ARG A 15 -16.29 16.39 -6.55
C ARG A 15 -17.36 17.15 -5.77
N SER A 16 -17.18 18.45 -5.54
CA SER A 16 -18.19 19.29 -4.87
C SER A 16 -19.44 19.43 -5.73
N ALA A 17 -19.28 19.56 -7.05
CA ALA A 17 -20.40 19.57 -7.99
C ALA A 17 -21.09 18.20 -8.08
N PHE A 18 -20.33 17.10 -8.01
CA PHE A 18 -20.85 15.72 -8.04
C PHE A 18 -21.56 15.34 -6.75
N LEU A 19 -21.08 15.79 -5.58
CA LEU A 19 -21.81 15.69 -4.33
C LEU A 19 -23.09 16.52 -4.38
N GLN A 20 -23.05 17.75 -4.91
CA GLN A 20 -24.27 18.54 -5.18
C GLN A 20 -25.21 17.89 -6.20
N TYR A 21 -24.69 17.10 -7.13
CA TYR A 21 -25.47 16.37 -8.14
C TYR A 21 -26.06 15.06 -7.59
N LEU A 22 -25.34 14.35 -6.73
CA LEU A 22 -25.86 13.23 -5.93
C LEU A 22 -26.91 13.72 -4.91
N ASP A 23 -26.72 14.92 -4.36
CA ASP A 23 -27.66 15.63 -3.48
C ASP A 23 -28.99 15.95 -4.20
N LEU A 24 -28.99 16.07 -5.54
CA LEU A 24 -30.19 16.22 -6.37
C LEU A 24 -30.93 14.90 -6.62
N CYS A 25 -30.28 13.76 -6.35
CA CYS A 25 -30.78 12.46 -6.79
C CYS A 25 -31.26 11.52 -5.69
N HIS A 26 -30.80 11.52 -4.42
CA HIS A 26 -31.36 10.59 -3.40
C HIS A 26 -31.12 10.96 -1.91
N GLU A 27 -32.10 10.60 -1.07
CA GLU A 27 -32.14 10.57 0.42
C GLU A 27 -31.15 9.56 1.06
N ASN A 28 -29.89 9.51 0.63
CA ASN A 28 -28.95 8.49 1.11
C ASN A 28 -28.06 9.00 2.27
N GLY A 29 -28.00 8.24 3.36
CA GLY A 29 -27.20 8.57 4.55
C GLY A 29 -25.69 8.47 4.30
N ILE A 30 -24.92 9.38 4.89
CA ILE A 30 -23.44 9.39 4.79
C ILE A 30 -22.83 8.75 6.03
N LEU A 31 -22.06 7.67 5.85
CA LEU A 31 -21.19 7.10 6.88
C LEU A 31 -19.78 7.68 6.75
N THR A 32 -19.23 8.23 7.84
CA THR A 32 -17.85 8.73 7.85
C THR A 32 -17.24 8.73 9.24
N VAL A 33 -15.91 8.62 9.30
CA VAL A 33 -15.10 8.65 10.52
C VAL A 33 -14.14 9.83 10.45
N PRO A 34 -14.48 11.01 11.03
CA PRO A 34 -13.67 12.23 10.93
C PRO A 34 -12.22 12.03 11.37
N ASP A 35 -12.02 11.23 12.42
CA ASP A 35 -10.73 10.89 13.02
C ASP A 35 -9.82 10.06 12.09
N GLN A 36 -10.34 9.53 10.97
CA GLN A 36 -9.62 8.78 9.94
C GLN A 36 -9.53 9.55 8.60
N THR A 37 -9.73 10.87 8.64
CA THR A 37 -9.53 11.77 7.48
C THR A 37 -8.04 12.05 7.33
N ILE A 38 -7.36 11.29 6.47
CA ILE A 38 -5.89 11.35 6.30
C ILE A 38 -5.42 11.76 4.90
N TYR A 39 -6.33 11.94 3.94
CA TYR A 39 -6.01 12.33 2.56
C TYR A 39 -6.09 13.85 2.33
N GLN A 40 -5.79 14.65 3.35
CA GLN A 40 -5.87 16.11 3.25
C GLN A 40 -4.90 16.68 2.22
N PHE A 41 -3.74 16.05 2.06
CA PHE A 41 -2.76 16.37 1.00
C PHE A 41 -3.28 16.10 -0.43
N ARG A 42 -4.35 15.31 -0.59
CA ARG A 42 -5.07 15.08 -1.86
C ARG A 42 -6.41 15.86 -1.93
N GLY A 43 -6.62 16.83 -1.04
CA GLY A 43 -7.82 17.69 -1.06
C GLY A 43 -9.01 17.20 -0.23
N SER A 44 -8.84 16.17 0.60
CA SER A 44 -9.88 15.83 1.58
C SER A 44 -10.01 16.94 2.63
N ASP A 45 -11.24 17.31 2.99
CA ASP A 45 -11.53 18.28 4.04
C ASP A 45 -12.36 17.65 5.17
N VAL A 46 -11.82 17.65 6.39
CA VAL A 46 -12.54 17.22 7.59
C VAL A 46 -13.69 18.16 7.92
N GLY A 47 -13.60 19.44 7.54
CA GLY A 47 -14.65 20.45 7.69
C GLY A 47 -15.97 20.04 7.04
N ASN A 48 -15.94 19.26 5.96
CA ASN A 48 -17.14 18.74 5.31
C ASN A 48 -18.02 17.98 6.30
N ILE A 49 -17.44 17.08 7.12
CA ILE A 49 -18.23 16.34 8.10
C ILE A 49 -18.49 17.15 9.36
N LEU A 50 -17.53 17.95 9.84
CA LEU A 50 -17.72 18.76 11.04
C LEU A 50 -18.85 19.78 10.89
N GLN A 51 -19.03 20.32 9.69
CA GLN A 51 -20.05 21.31 9.37
C GLN A 51 -21.31 20.69 8.74
N PHE A 52 -21.38 19.36 8.60
CA PHE A 52 -22.49 18.69 7.92
C PHE A 52 -23.85 19.08 8.51
N ALA A 53 -24.00 19.00 9.84
CA ALA A 53 -25.23 19.40 10.54
C ALA A 53 -25.56 20.90 10.45
N LYS A 54 -24.62 21.75 10.03
CA LYS A 54 -24.85 23.17 9.76
C LYS A 54 -25.26 23.42 8.30
N ARG A 55 -24.83 22.55 7.38
CA ARG A 55 -25.08 22.67 5.93
C ARG A 55 -26.45 22.15 5.53
N TYR A 56 -26.96 21.14 6.22
CA TYR A 56 -28.24 20.49 5.91
C TYR A 56 -29.23 20.67 7.06
N SER A 57 -30.45 21.09 6.73
CA SER A 57 -31.59 21.07 7.65
C SER A 57 -32.14 19.65 7.72
N ASP A 58 -32.36 19.12 8.91
CA ASP A 58 -32.87 17.76 9.20
C ASP A 58 -31.83 16.62 9.14
N VAL A 59 -30.78 16.72 9.98
CA VAL A 59 -29.73 15.69 10.12
C VAL A 59 -29.91 14.86 11.39
N LYS A 60 -30.13 13.55 11.26
CA LYS A 60 -30.06 12.60 12.37
C LYS A 60 -28.63 12.10 12.56
N SER A 61 -28.01 12.44 13.69
CA SER A 61 -26.66 11.96 14.04
C SER A 61 -26.74 10.67 14.87
N ILE A 62 -26.14 9.59 14.36
CA ILE A 62 -25.96 8.33 15.08
C ILE A 62 -24.46 8.16 15.34
N ARG A 63 -24.07 7.84 16.59
CA ARG A 63 -22.67 7.65 16.99
C ARG A 63 -22.42 6.20 17.37
N LEU A 64 -21.54 5.53 16.63
CA LEU A 64 -21.13 4.15 16.89
C LEU A 64 -19.85 4.14 17.73
N ASN A 65 -19.97 4.12 19.06
CA ASN A 65 -18.83 4.27 19.98
C ASN A 65 -18.00 2.98 20.14
N ASP A 66 -18.65 1.84 19.96
CA ASP A 66 -18.10 0.53 20.22
C ASP A 66 -17.05 0.13 19.16
N ASN A 67 -15.91 -0.34 19.64
CA ASN A 67 -14.84 -0.91 18.84
C ASN A 67 -14.82 -2.43 19.00
N PHE A 68 -15.24 -3.11 17.94
CA PHE A 68 -15.31 -4.57 17.84
C PHE A 68 -14.06 -5.21 17.24
N ARG A 69 -12.96 -4.46 17.12
CA ARG A 69 -11.73 -4.91 16.45
C ARG A 69 -10.62 -5.20 17.45
N SER A 70 -10.33 -4.22 18.28
CA SER A 70 -9.08 -4.12 19.02
C SER A 70 -9.29 -4.48 20.48
N ASN A 71 -8.27 -5.01 21.14
CA ASN A 71 -8.28 -5.13 22.59
C ASN A 71 -8.30 -3.75 23.28
N GLU A 72 -8.64 -3.74 24.56
CA GLU A 72 -8.81 -2.51 25.35
C GLU A 72 -7.54 -1.66 25.46
N GLY A 73 -6.36 -2.28 25.49
CA GLY A 73 -5.07 -1.58 25.54
C GLY A 73 -4.85 -0.73 24.29
N ILE A 74 -5.06 -1.31 23.10
CA ILE A 74 -4.97 -0.61 21.82
C ILE A 74 -6.01 0.52 21.74
N VAL A 75 -7.26 0.26 22.14
CA VAL A 75 -8.32 1.28 22.17
C VAL A 75 -7.95 2.44 23.08
N CYS A 76 -7.39 2.17 24.27
CA CYS A 76 -6.95 3.22 25.19
C CYS A 76 -5.87 4.11 24.57
N VAL A 77 -4.83 3.52 23.99
CA VAL A 77 -3.72 4.26 23.39
C VAL A 77 -4.22 5.08 22.20
N ALA A 78 -4.98 4.46 21.28
CA ALA A 78 -5.53 5.13 20.10
C ALA A 78 -6.44 6.31 20.46
N ARG A 79 -7.29 6.13 21.49
CA ARG A 79 -8.14 7.20 22.04
C ARG A 79 -7.31 8.35 22.60
N SER A 80 -6.28 8.04 23.41
CA SER A 80 -5.43 9.06 24.03
C SER A 80 -4.66 9.95 23.03
N VAL A 81 -4.41 9.43 21.82
CA VAL A 81 -3.77 10.16 20.72
C VAL A 81 -4.77 11.10 20.06
N VAL A 82 -5.94 10.60 19.66
CA VAL A 82 -6.91 11.37 18.87
C VAL A 82 -7.62 12.45 19.68
N GLU A 83 -7.80 12.24 20.99
CA GLU A 83 -8.41 13.23 21.90
C GLU A 83 -7.59 14.52 22.06
N ARG A 84 -6.36 14.56 21.52
CA ARG A 84 -5.51 15.76 21.52
C ARG A 84 -5.80 16.68 20.34
N ASN A 85 -6.60 16.24 19.37
CA ASN A 85 -7.02 17.11 18.28
C ASN A 85 -8.18 17.99 18.77
N PRO A 86 -8.03 19.33 18.75
CA PRO A 86 -9.06 20.26 19.22
C PRO A 86 -10.29 20.24 18.32
N GLU A 87 -10.10 20.13 17.00
CA GLU A 87 -11.19 20.12 16.02
C GLU A 87 -11.64 18.68 15.70
N ARG A 88 -12.52 18.15 16.55
CA ARG A 88 -13.14 16.83 16.37
C ARG A 88 -14.61 16.80 16.79
N LEU A 89 -15.37 15.86 16.22
CA LEU A 89 -16.65 15.47 16.81
C LEU A 89 -16.39 14.65 18.08
N THR A 90 -17.03 15.01 19.18
CA THR A 90 -16.89 14.27 20.44
C THR A 90 -17.49 12.89 20.31
N LYS A 91 -16.60 11.89 20.18
CA LYS A 91 -16.91 10.47 20.15
C LYS A 91 -16.12 9.76 21.25
N LYS A 92 -16.79 8.88 21.99
CA LYS A 92 -16.13 7.95 22.91
C LYS A 92 -15.77 6.70 22.11
N MET A 93 -14.51 6.29 22.15
CA MET A 93 -14.08 5.01 21.59
C MET A 93 -13.99 4.04 22.77
N GLU A 94 -14.84 3.01 22.76
CA GLU A 94 -14.99 2.03 23.84
C GLU A 94 -14.73 0.63 23.27
N GLY A 95 -13.85 -0.14 23.91
CA GLY A 95 -13.54 -1.49 23.45
C GLY A 95 -14.62 -2.46 23.90
N THR A 96 -14.98 -3.43 23.05
CA THR A 96 -15.98 -4.46 23.38
C THR A 96 -15.35 -5.77 23.84
N HIS A 97 -14.09 -5.74 24.30
CA HIS A 97 -13.27 -6.93 24.60
C HIS A 97 -13.20 -7.92 23.43
N ALA A 98 -13.13 -7.39 22.19
CA ALA A 98 -13.08 -8.19 20.97
C ALA A 98 -11.89 -9.14 20.92
N GLN A 99 -10.78 -8.75 21.55
CA GLN A 99 -9.57 -9.54 21.70
C GLN A 99 -9.08 -9.44 23.16
N PRO A 100 -8.45 -10.49 23.70
CA PRO A 100 -7.86 -10.44 25.04
C PRO A 100 -6.71 -9.44 25.08
N TYR A 101 -6.57 -8.77 26.21
CA TYR A 101 -5.40 -7.97 26.53
C TYR A 101 -4.46 -8.79 27.42
N GLU A 102 -3.18 -8.84 27.03
CA GLU A 102 -2.12 -9.47 27.81
C GLU A 102 -0.96 -8.49 27.99
N ALA A 103 -0.19 -8.64 29.07
CA ALA A 103 1.03 -7.88 29.25
C ALA A 103 1.98 -8.12 28.07
N GLY A 104 2.41 -7.05 27.41
CA GLY A 104 3.22 -7.14 26.19
C GLY A 104 2.42 -7.21 24.88
N SER A 105 1.08 -7.17 24.92
CA SER A 105 0.25 -6.96 23.72
C SER A 105 0.41 -5.56 23.12
N VAL A 106 0.77 -4.57 23.94
CA VAL A 106 1.05 -3.20 23.50
C VAL A 106 2.41 -2.78 24.02
N LEU A 107 3.37 -2.49 23.14
CA LEU A 107 4.71 -2.05 23.52
C LEU A 107 5.13 -0.76 22.80
N ALA A 108 5.93 0.04 23.48
CA ALA A 108 6.62 1.20 22.92
C ALA A 108 8.13 1.10 23.25
N LEU A 109 8.98 0.91 22.24
CA LEU A 109 10.39 0.51 22.43
C LEU A 109 11.39 1.44 21.73
N SER A 110 12.54 1.69 22.37
CA SER A 110 13.73 2.29 21.78
C SER A 110 14.72 1.24 21.34
N PHE A 111 15.44 1.52 20.26
CA PHE A 111 16.63 0.80 19.85
C PHE A 111 17.80 1.77 19.61
N ALA A 112 19.03 1.23 19.60
CA ALA A 112 20.24 2.00 19.37
C ALA A 112 20.36 2.44 17.91
N ASP A 113 19.94 1.61 16.97
CA ASP A 113 19.97 1.86 15.53
C ASP A 113 18.83 1.14 14.78
N CYS A 114 18.73 1.42 13.47
CA CYS A 114 17.65 0.91 12.63
C CYS A 114 17.76 -0.60 12.38
N ASP A 115 18.96 -1.19 12.48
CA ASP A 115 19.17 -2.62 12.26
C ASP A 115 18.74 -3.41 13.49
N GLU A 116 19.01 -2.90 14.70
CA GLU A 116 18.49 -3.46 15.95
C GLU A 116 16.95 -3.36 16.02
N GLU A 117 16.36 -2.22 15.59
CA GLU A 117 14.91 -2.07 15.48
C GLU A 117 14.30 -3.11 14.51
N ALA A 118 14.92 -3.30 13.34
CA ALA A 118 14.48 -4.28 12.35
C ALA A 118 14.62 -5.72 12.86
N GLY A 119 15.77 -6.06 13.45
CA GLY A 119 16.03 -7.38 14.02
C GLY A 119 15.06 -7.75 15.14
N TRP A 120 14.73 -6.80 16.02
CA TRP A 120 13.71 -7.02 17.06
C TRP A 120 12.33 -7.31 16.47
N MET A 121 11.91 -6.57 15.43
CA MET A 121 10.62 -6.81 14.78
C MET A 121 10.55 -8.23 14.19
N VAL A 122 11.61 -8.65 13.51
CA VAL A 122 11.72 -9.98 12.91
C VAL A 122 11.67 -11.07 13.98
N ALA A 123 12.45 -10.95 15.05
CA ALA A 123 12.41 -11.87 16.18
C ALA A 123 11.01 -11.92 16.83
N LYS A 124 10.32 -10.77 16.91
CA LYS A 124 8.96 -10.70 17.45
C LYS A 124 7.93 -11.37 16.53
N ILE A 125 8.06 -11.22 15.21
CA ILE A 125 7.24 -11.93 14.22
C ILE A 125 7.43 -13.44 14.36
N GLN A 126 8.68 -13.92 14.38
CA GLN A 126 8.98 -15.35 14.57
C GLN A 126 8.42 -15.90 15.89
N GLY A 127 8.53 -15.13 16.98
CA GLY A 127 8.01 -15.54 18.29
C GLY A 127 6.47 -15.56 18.38
N LEU A 128 5.77 -14.80 17.52
CA LEU A 128 4.31 -14.79 17.44
C LEU A 128 3.76 -15.73 16.36
N TYR A 129 4.59 -16.12 15.39
CA TYR A 129 4.20 -17.03 14.32
C TYR A 129 3.69 -18.36 14.91
N GLY A 130 2.52 -18.81 14.44
CA GLY A 130 1.86 -20.03 14.92
C GLY A 130 1.18 -19.91 16.28
N THR A 131 1.30 -18.78 17.00
CA THR A 131 0.60 -18.60 18.28
C THR A 131 -0.91 -18.53 18.10
N GLU A 132 -1.65 -18.97 19.11
CA GLU A 132 -3.11 -19.09 19.03
C GLU A 132 -3.78 -17.72 18.84
N TYR A 133 -4.60 -17.62 17.80
CA TYR A 133 -5.41 -16.46 17.46
C TYR A 133 -6.83 -16.87 17.08
N ARG A 134 -7.81 -16.03 17.40
CA ARG A 134 -9.21 -16.26 17.07
C ARG A 134 -9.76 -15.03 16.35
N ASP A 135 -10.11 -15.18 15.08
CA ASP A 135 -10.62 -14.08 14.25
C ASP A 135 -11.98 -13.54 14.73
N SER A 136 -12.83 -14.42 15.27
CA SER A 136 -14.15 -14.08 15.83
C SER A 136 -14.61 -15.13 16.83
N PRO A 137 -15.53 -14.81 17.76
CA PRO A 137 -15.99 -15.75 18.77
C PRO A 137 -16.45 -17.11 18.21
N ASP A 138 -17.10 -17.09 17.05
CA ASP A 138 -17.69 -18.26 16.40
C ASP A 138 -16.71 -19.09 15.54
N ARG A 139 -15.48 -18.60 15.32
CA ARG A 139 -14.47 -19.32 14.54
C ARG A 139 -13.52 -20.11 15.44
N PRO A 140 -13.04 -21.28 14.99
CA PRO A 140 -12.02 -22.02 15.71
C PRO A 140 -10.74 -21.18 15.82
N ALA A 141 -9.98 -21.41 16.89
CA ALA A 141 -8.67 -20.81 17.01
C ALA A 141 -7.72 -21.39 15.95
N ARG A 142 -6.81 -20.56 15.45
CA ARG A 142 -5.79 -20.91 14.46
C ARG A 142 -4.45 -20.30 14.88
N GLY A 143 -3.36 -20.80 14.33
CA GLY A 143 -2.06 -20.13 14.46
C GLY A 143 -2.04 -18.83 13.66
N LEU A 144 -1.31 -17.83 14.15
CA LEU A 144 -0.95 -16.66 13.34
C LEU A 144 -0.07 -17.08 12.16
N SER A 145 -0.41 -16.63 10.97
CA SER A 145 0.37 -16.81 9.74
C SER A 145 1.09 -15.51 9.37
N TYR A 146 1.94 -15.51 8.33
CA TYR A 146 2.67 -14.30 7.94
C TYR A 146 1.74 -13.18 7.45
N ALA A 147 0.62 -13.51 6.83
CA ALA A 147 -0.42 -12.55 6.44
C ALA A 147 -1.02 -11.75 7.60
N ASP A 148 -0.92 -12.24 8.84
CA ASP A 148 -1.45 -11.59 10.04
C ASP A 148 -0.55 -10.48 10.60
N PHE A 149 0.62 -10.26 10.00
CA PHE A 149 1.57 -9.25 10.42
C PHE A 149 1.64 -8.11 9.41
N ALA A 150 1.56 -6.88 9.92
CA ALA A 150 1.80 -5.68 9.13
C ALA A 150 2.82 -4.74 9.76
N ILE A 151 3.70 -4.20 8.93
CA ILE A 151 4.67 -3.16 9.28
C ILE A 151 4.23 -1.87 8.57
N LEU A 152 3.77 -0.91 9.36
CA LEU A 152 3.16 0.33 8.87
C LEU A 152 4.17 1.47 8.93
N LEU A 153 4.61 1.92 7.76
CA LEU A 153 5.60 2.97 7.61
C LEU A 153 4.97 4.30 7.21
N ARG A 154 5.61 5.41 7.59
CA ARG A 154 5.21 6.72 7.06
C ARG A 154 5.60 6.89 5.59
N SER A 155 6.73 6.31 5.19
CA SER A 155 7.20 6.22 3.80
C SER A 155 7.99 4.93 3.61
N VAL A 156 7.44 4.03 2.78
CA VAL A 156 8.12 2.78 2.43
C VAL A 156 9.42 3.06 1.67
N ARG A 157 9.43 4.07 0.78
CA ARG A 157 10.61 4.44 -0.01
C ARG A 157 11.84 4.76 0.84
N HIS A 158 11.65 5.39 1.99
CA HIS A 158 12.75 5.90 2.81
C HIS A 158 13.12 5.02 3.99
N ASP A 159 12.15 4.28 4.56
CA ASP A 159 12.33 3.62 5.85
C ASP A 159 12.25 2.09 5.77
N ALA A 160 11.85 1.50 4.62
CA ALA A 160 11.64 0.05 4.52
C ALA A 160 12.93 -0.77 4.33
N GLU A 161 14.05 -0.17 3.88
CA GLU A 161 15.22 -0.95 3.47
C GLU A 161 15.82 -1.81 4.60
N PRO A 162 16.13 -1.28 5.81
CA PRO A 162 16.67 -2.11 6.90
C PRO A 162 15.72 -3.25 7.29
N ILE A 163 14.42 -2.99 7.26
CA ILE A 163 13.36 -3.94 7.60
C ILE A 163 13.31 -5.06 6.56
N ILE A 164 13.37 -4.71 5.28
CA ILE A 164 13.40 -5.68 4.18
C ILE A 164 14.65 -6.56 4.27
N GLN A 165 15.82 -5.98 4.56
CA GLN A 165 17.05 -6.76 4.72
C GLN A 165 16.97 -7.72 5.90
N ALA A 166 16.39 -7.30 7.04
CA ALA A 166 16.19 -8.17 8.19
C ALA A 166 15.21 -9.32 7.88
N LEU A 167 14.09 -9.04 7.21
CA LEU A 167 13.12 -10.08 6.78
C LEU A 167 13.77 -11.09 5.83
N LYS A 168 14.58 -10.61 4.87
CA LYS A 168 15.35 -11.47 3.96
C LYS A 168 16.36 -12.35 4.70
N GLY A 169 17.12 -11.76 5.63
CA GLY A 169 18.13 -12.47 6.41
C GLY A 169 17.58 -13.65 7.21
N GLU A 170 16.33 -13.54 7.65
CA GLU A 170 15.62 -14.57 8.42
C GLU A 170 14.62 -15.38 7.59
N ASN A 171 14.68 -15.26 6.26
CA ASN A 171 13.83 -15.98 5.31
C ASN A 171 12.31 -15.85 5.56
N ILE A 172 11.86 -14.66 5.97
CA ILE A 172 10.44 -14.39 6.24
C ILE A 172 9.76 -13.88 4.95
N PRO A 173 8.68 -14.53 4.46
CA PRO A 173 7.89 -14.04 3.33
C PRO A 173 7.33 -12.66 3.60
N PHE A 174 7.52 -11.72 2.67
CA PHE A 174 6.98 -10.37 2.76
C PHE A 174 6.55 -9.82 1.41
N VAL A 175 5.60 -8.89 1.45
CA VAL A 175 5.23 -8.07 0.29
C VAL A 175 5.35 -6.60 0.64
N VAL A 176 5.86 -5.83 -0.31
CA VAL A 176 5.95 -4.37 -0.20
C VAL A 176 4.75 -3.77 -0.92
N GLY A 177 3.99 -2.94 -0.21
CA GLY A 177 2.88 -2.19 -0.77
C GLY A 177 3.34 -1.11 -1.73
N GLY A 178 2.48 -0.82 -2.70
CA GLY A 178 2.73 0.12 -3.80
C GLY A 178 3.48 -0.52 -4.97
N MET A 179 3.58 0.25 -6.06
CA MET A 179 4.21 -0.21 -7.31
C MET A 179 5.72 0.09 -7.38
N ALA A 180 6.27 0.87 -6.45
CA ALA A 180 7.66 1.34 -6.53
C ALA A 180 8.69 0.20 -6.55
N LYS A 181 8.56 -0.79 -5.64
CA LYS A 181 9.44 -1.97 -5.64
C LYS A 181 8.96 -3.12 -6.54
N LEU A 182 7.80 -2.97 -7.20
CA LEU A 182 7.23 -4.01 -8.06
C LEU A 182 8.16 -4.33 -9.24
N PHE A 183 8.69 -3.31 -9.91
CA PHE A 183 9.55 -3.46 -11.09
C PHE A 183 10.94 -4.02 -10.77
N GLN A 184 11.28 -4.15 -9.49
CA GLN A 184 12.52 -4.75 -9.00
C GLN A 184 12.38 -6.26 -8.78
N THR A 185 11.14 -6.79 -8.77
CA THR A 185 10.87 -8.23 -8.63
C THR A 185 11.26 -8.99 -9.89
N GLN A 186 11.70 -10.25 -9.72
CA GLN A 186 12.21 -11.07 -10.82
C GLN A 186 11.13 -11.38 -11.87
N GLU A 187 9.91 -11.69 -11.41
CA GLU A 187 8.76 -12.00 -12.27
C GLU A 187 8.32 -10.80 -13.10
N VAL A 188 8.24 -9.60 -12.51
CA VAL A 188 7.86 -8.39 -13.25
C VAL A 188 8.98 -7.96 -14.18
N HIS A 189 10.23 -8.10 -13.75
CA HIS A 189 11.38 -7.88 -14.64
C HIS A 189 11.28 -8.77 -15.89
N ALA A 190 10.98 -10.06 -15.72
CA ALA A 190 10.87 -11.00 -16.83
C ALA A 190 9.72 -10.64 -17.79
N LEU A 191 8.54 -10.33 -17.26
CA LEU A 191 7.37 -10.01 -18.10
C LEU A 191 7.43 -8.59 -18.70
N ARG A 192 8.11 -7.64 -18.06
CA ARG A 192 8.44 -6.36 -18.70
C ARG A 192 9.29 -6.58 -19.96
N ASN A 193 10.25 -7.50 -19.91
CA ASN A 193 11.10 -7.82 -21.06
C ASN A 193 10.33 -8.49 -22.22
N VAL A 194 9.19 -9.12 -21.95
CA VAL A 194 8.27 -9.60 -23.01
C VAL A 194 7.76 -8.42 -23.84
N PHE A 195 7.32 -7.35 -23.19
CA PHE A 195 6.85 -6.14 -23.88
C PHE A 195 7.99 -5.40 -24.60
N TYR A 196 9.19 -5.34 -24.00
CA TYR A 196 10.36 -4.77 -24.70
C TYR A 196 10.72 -5.55 -25.96
N TYR A 197 10.66 -6.89 -25.91
CA TYR A 197 10.87 -7.73 -27.08
C TYR A 197 9.83 -7.49 -28.18
N LEU A 198 8.56 -7.40 -27.82
CA LEU A 198 7.48 -7.14 -28.78
C LEU A 198 7.58 -5.77 -29.42
N ALA A 199 8.01 -4.77 -28.65
CA ALA A 199 8.16 -3.42 -29.12
C ALA A 199 9.38 -3.22 -30.03
N ASP A 200 10.39 -4.11 -30.03
CA ASP A 200 11.75 -3.75 -30.47
C ASP A 200 12.31 -2.56 -29.68
N PHE A 201 12.00 -2.53 -28.38
CA PHE A 201 12.45 -1.46 -27.50
C PHE A 201 13.95 -1.59 -27.24
N ALA A 202 14.67 -0.49 -27.46
CA ALA A 202 16.07 -0.34 -27.14
C ALA A 202 16.27 1.03 -26.49
N PRO A 203 16.71 1.10 -25.22
CA PRO A 203 17.21 2.35 -24.64
C PRO A 203 18.34 2.94 -25.49
N ALA A 204 18.60 4.24 -25.35
CA ALA A 204 19.78 4.85 -25.95
C ALA A 204 21.04 4.05 -25.57
N ASP A 205 21.88 3.74 -26.55
CA ASP A 205 23.13 2.97 -26.42
C ASP A 205 22.97 1.46 -26.16
N GLU A 206 21.76 0.90 -26.25
CA GLU A 206 21.50 -0.53 -26.16
C GLU A 206 20.94 -1.11 -27.47
N THR A 207 21.03 -2.43 -27.64
CA THR A 207 20.42 -3.13 -28.79
C THR A 207 19.09 -3.75 -28.36
N ALA A 208 18.15 -3.85 -29.30
CA ALA A 208 16.86 -4.47 -29.04
C ALA A 208 17.03 -5.92 -28.55
N LEU A 209 16.20 -6.31 -27.58
CA LEU A 209 16.28 -7.62 -26.94
C LEU A 209 16.07 -8.75 -27.96
N THR A 210 17.00 -9.69 -28.03
CA THR A 210 16.85 -10.88 -28.87
C THR A 210 16.00 -11.96 -28.21
N SER A 211 15.38 -12.84 -29.00
CA SER A 211 14.63 -13.99 -28.46
C SER A 211 15.50 -14.94 -27.61
N ALA A 212 16.81 -15.01 -27.88
CA ALA A 212 17.76 -15.80 -27.09
C ALA A 212 18.03 -15.17 -25.72
N GLN A 213 18.13 -13.84 -25.64
CA GLN A 213 18.25 -13.13 -24.36
C GLN A 213 16.95 -13.23 -23.56
N LEU A 214 15.79 -13.02 -24.19
CA LEU A 214 14.50 -13.15 -23.50
C LEU A 214 14.30 -14.55 -22.91
N ARG A 215 14.66 -15.60 -23.65
CA ARG A 215 14.66 -16.98 -23.16
C ARG A 215 15.49 -17.14 -21.88
N LYS A 216 16.70 -16.58 -21.84
CA LYS A 216 17.57 -16.64 -20.65
C LYS A 216 16.95 -15.89 -19.48
N ILE A 217 16.31 -14.75 -19.73
CA ILE A 217 15.63 -13.95 -18.70
C ILE A 217 14.46 -14.75 -18.10
N LEU A 218 13.60 -15.34 -18.94
CA LEU A 218 12.44 -16.13 -18.50
C LEU A 218 12.86 -17.36 -17.66
N LEU A 219 13.88 -18.09 -18.08
CA LEU A 219 14.37 -19.27 -17.35
C LEU A 219 15.03 -18.90 -16.01
N LYS A 220 15.67 -17.72 -15.93
CA LYS A 220 16.33 -17.26 -14.69
C LYS A 220 15.40 -16.56 -13.70
N ALA A 221 14.15 -16.31 -14.08
CA ALA A 221 13.20 -15.55 -13.27
C ALA A 221 12.60 -16.35 -12.10
N GLY A 222 13.02 -17.61 -11.89
CA GLY A 222 12.48 -18.48 -10.85
C GLY A 222 10.96 -18.71 -11.00
N LEU A 223 10.46 -18.77 -12.23
CA LEU A 223 9.03 -18.95 -12.54
C LEU A 223 8.64 -20.44 -12.71
N GLY A 224 9.58 -21.38 -12.51
CA GLY A 224 9.32 -22.81 -12.72
C GLY A 224 9.08 -23.20 -14.16
N LEU A 225 9.55 -22.40 -15.11
CA LEU A 225 9.27 -22.61 -16.53
C LEU A 225 10.21 -23.66 -17.11
N THR A 226 9.64 -24.69 -17.72
CA THR A 226 10.40 -25.67 -18.50
C THR A 226 10.95 -25.02 -19.78
N GLN A 227 12.00 -25.61 -20.34
CA GLN A 227 12.56 -25.18 -21.62
C GLN A 227 11.50 -25.17 -22.74
N ASP A 228 10.59 -26.14 -22.72
CA ASP A 228 9.49 -26.28 -23.68
C ASP A 228 8.41 -25.21 -23.50
N ALA A 229 8.02 -24.90 -22.25
CA ALA A 229 7.13 -23.78 -21.97
C ALA A 229 7.69 -22.46 -22.49
N VAL A 230 8.98 -22.20 -22.25
CA VAL A 230 9.65 -21.00 -22.78
C VAL A 230 9.74 -21.04 -24.32
N ASN A 231 9.99 -22.20 -24.93
CA ASN A 231 9.95 -22.36 -26.39
C ASN A 231 8.59 -21.96 -26.98
N ARG A 232 7.50 -22.46 -26.41
CA ARG A 232 6.13 -22.13 -26.83
C ARG A 232 5.84 -20.65 -26.66
N GLY A 233 6.16 -20.08 -25.49
CA GLY A 233 6.01 -18.65 -25.23
C GLY A 233 6.76 -17.78 -26.25
N ILE A 234 8.02 -18.10 -26.55
CA ILE A 234 8.81 -17.35 -27.55
C ILE A 234 8.20 -17.50 -28.96
N ALA A 235 7.71 -18.68 -29.33
CA ALA A 235 7.05 -18.89 -30.61
C ALA A 235 5.74 -18.09 -30.72
N PHE A 236 4.94 -18.07 -29.65
CA PHE A 236 3.75 -17.23 -29.52
C PHE A 236 4.10 -15.75 -29.71
N LEU A 237 5.12 -15.25 -29.01
CA LEU A 237 5.54 -13.85 -29.12
C LEU A 237 6.03 -13.48 -30.53
N LYS A 238 6.76 -14.37 -31.20
CA LYS A 238 7.18 -14.16 -32.61
C LYS A 238 5.98 -14.02 -33.54
N LYS A 239 4.97 -14.89 -33.38
CA LYS A 239 3.73 -14.83 -34.15
C LYS A 239 2.98 -13.52 -33.89
N ARG A 240 2.83 -13.14 -32.62
CA ARG A 240 2.17 -11.89 -32.21
C ARG A 240 2.91 -10.66 -32.75
N LYS A 241 4.24 -10.65 -32.67
CA LYS A 241 5.07 -9.57 -33.19
C LYS A 241 4.88 -9.32 -34.69
N ALA A 242 4.74 -10.38 -35.49
CA ALA A 242 4.47 -10.25 -36.93
C ALA A 242 3.08 -9.69 -37.27
N GLN A 243 2.14 -9.72 -36.31
CA GLN A 243 0.77 -9.21 -36.46
C GLN A 243 0.63 -7.74 -36.05
N ILE A 244 1.60 -7.19 -35.29
CA ILE A 244 1.60 -5.79 -34.88
C ILE A 244 1.62 -4.90 -36.15
N GLY A 245 0.61 -4.04 -36.29
CA GLY A 245 0.42 -3.17 -37.47
C GLY A 245 -0.47 -3.75 -38.58
N ASN A 246 -0.81 -5.05 -38.53
CA ASN A 246 -1.53 -5.74 -39.62
C ASN A 246 -2.89 -6.35 -39.21
N THR A 247 -3.32 -6.22 -37.95
CA THR A 247 -4.50 -6.91 -37.38
C THR A 247 -5.43 -5.91 -36.67
N THR A 248 -6.70 -6.29 -36.46
CA THR A 248 -7.69 -5.49 -35.74
C THR A 248 -7.23 -5.12 -34.32
N MET A 249 -7.52 -3.89 -33.92
CA MET A 249 -7.06 -3.27 -32.65
C MET A 249 -7.38 -4.07 -31.39
N ALA A 250 -8.54 -4.73 -31.34
CA ALA A 250 -8.96 -5.52 -30.18
C ALA A 250 -8.06 -6.74 -29.89
N GLU A 251 -7.34 -7.24 -30.90
CA GLU A 251 -6.50 -8.45 -30.77
C GLU A 251 -5.08 -8.14 -30.28
N LEU A 252 -4.74 -6.85 -30.10
CA LEU A 252 -3.39 -6.37 -29.81
C LEU A 252 -3.24 -5.64 -28.46
N PHE A 253 -4.29 -5.59 -27.64
CA PHE A 253 -4.22 -4.98 -26.30
C PHE A 253 -3.16 -5.67 -25.42
N PRO A 254 -2.20 -4.91 -24.85
CA PRO A 254 -1.18 -5.43 -23.93
C PRO A 254 -1.70 -6.37 -22.83
N GLN A 255 -2.88 -6.11 -22.27
CA GLN A 255 -3.51 -6.91 -21.22
C GLN A 255 -3.94 -8.28 -21.74
N ARG A 256 -4.54 -8.33 -22.93
CA ARG A 256 -4.93 -9.61 -23.54
C ARG A 256 -3.69 -10.43 -23.88
N LEU A 257 -2.67 -9.80 -24.45
CA LEU A 257 -1.41 -10.44 -24.77
C LEU A 257 -0.72 -10.98 -23.50
N TYR A 258 -0.71 -10.21 -22.42
CA TYR A 258 -0.18 -10.62 -21.13
C TYR A 258 -0.82 -11.91 -20.63
N LEU A 259 -2.16 -11.96 -20.59
CA LEU A 259 -2.91 -13.13 -20.12
C LEU A 259 -2.72 -14.34 -21.04
N ASP A 260 -2.78 -14.15 -22.35
CA ASP A 260 -2.53 -15.22 -23.33
C ASP A 260 -1.10 -15.77 -23.16
N PHE A 261 -0.09 -14.90 -22.99
CA PHE A 261 1.30 -15.32 -22.80
C PHE A 261 1.48 -16.15 -21.52
N LEU A 262 0.86 -15.74 -20.40
CA LEU A 262 0.88 -16.51 -19.16
C LEU A 262 0.27 -17.91 -19.34
N GLY A 263 -0.80 -18.01 -20.13
CA GLY A 263 -1.40 -19.30 -20.50
C GLY A 263 -0.49 -20.18 -21.36
N GLU A 264 0.18 -19.60 -22.35
CA GLU A 264 1.07 -20.30 -23.28
C GLU A 264 2.32 -20.90 -22.60
N ILE A 265 2.87 -20.17 -21.62
CA ILE A 265 3.98 -20.67 -20.79
C ILE A 265 3.49 -21.60 -19.67
N GLU A 266 2.19 -21.84 -19.56
CA GLU A 266 1.55 -22.67 -18.53
C GLU A 266 2.02 -22.32 -17.12
N LEU A 267 2.12 -21.02 -16.82
CA LEU A 267 2.55 -20.58 -15.49
C LEU A 267 1.56 -21.08 -14.44
N ARG A 268 2.11 -21.68 -13.39
CA ARG A 268 1.38 -22.30 -12.28
C ARG A 268 2.02 -21.90 -10.97
N GLU A 269 1.19 -21.59 -9.97
CA GLU A 269 1.63 -21.15 -8.64
C GLU A 269 2.47 -22.23 -7.96
N GLU A 270 2.02 -23.48 -8.07
CA GLU A 270 2.66 -24.67 -7.49
C GLU A 270 4.05 -24.98 -8.07
N ASN A 271 4.35 -24.44 -9.26
CA ASN A 271 5.62 -24.71 -9.96
C ASN A 271 6.68 -23.63 -9.70
N VAL A 272 6.33 -22.52 -9.06
CA VAL A 272 7.28 -21.42 -8.81
C VAL A 272 8.46 -21.95 -7.99
N GLU A 273 9.65 -21.86 -8.56
CA GLU A 273 10.88 -22.35 -7.95
C GLU A 273 11.37 -21.40 -6.86
N GLN A 274 11.75 -21.97 -5.72
CA GLN A 274 12.54 -21.24 -4.73
C GLN A 274 13.95 -21.02 -5.28
N VAL A 275 14.33 -19.75 -5.43
CA VAL A 275 15.69 -19.36 -5.81
C VAL A 275 16.52 -19.27 -4.52
N ALA A 276 17.76 -19.77 -4.52
CA ALA A 276 18.58 -19.87 -3.31
C ALA A 276 18.76 -18.55 -2.54
N ASP A 277 18.83 -17.42 -3.26
CA ASP A 277 18.98 -16.07 -2.67
C ASP A 277 17.62 -15.36 -2.42
N ASP A 278 16.51 -16.06 -2.61
CA ASP A 278 15.13 -15.54 -2.59
C ASP A 278 14.17 -16.60 -2.00
N SER A 279 14.60 -17.35 -0.98
CA SER A 279 13.83 -18.50 -0.43
C SER A 279 12.51 -18.10 0.25
N PHE A 280 12.31 -16.80 0.49
CA PHE A 280 11.08 -16.22 1.03
C PHE A 280 10.03 -15.97 -0.05
N ARG A 281 10.41 -16.08 -1.33
CA ARG A 281 9.53 -15.91 -2.50
C ARG A 281 8.69 -17.16 -2.73
N THR A 282 7.41 -17.06 -2.40
CA THR A 282 6.40 -18.10 -2.64
C THR A 282 5.67 -17.89 -3.96
N GLY A 283 5.00 -18.95 -4.46
CA GLY A 283 4.12 -18.83 -5.63
C GLY A 283 3.03 -17.78 -5.44
N GLU A 284 2.41 -17.72 -4.25
CA GLU A 284 1.42 -16.69 -3.91
C GLU A 284 1.96 -15.26 -4.07
N ILE A 285 3.20 -15.00 -3.61
CA ILE A 285 3.84 -13.68 -3.76
C ILE A 285 4.08 -13.35 -5.23
N VAL A 286 4.54 -14.32 -6.02
CA VAL A 286 4.74 -14.15 -7.47
C VAL A 286 3.41 -13.79 -8.14
N TYR A 287 2.34 -14.54 -7.87
CA TYR A 287 1.01 -14.27 -8.42
C TYR A 287 0.44 -12.93 -7.96
N TYR A 288 0.68 -12.54 -6.70
CA TYR A 288 0.33 -11.22 -6.19
C TYR A 288 1.03 -10.10 -6.99
N ASN A 289 2.34 -10.24 -7.26
CA ASN A 289 3.09 -9.28 -8.05
C ASN A 289 2.66 -9.26 -9.53
N LEU A 290 2.32 -10.42 -10.10
CA LEU A 290 1.75 -10.53 -11.44
C LEU A 290 0.38 -9.84 -11.53
N GLY A 291 -0.48 -10.00 -10.51
CA GLY A 291 -1.75 -9.29 -10.41
C GLY A 291 -1.56 -7.76 -10.35
N LYS A 292 -0.59 -7.28 -9.57
CA LYS A 292 -0.22 -5.85 -9.56
C LYS A 292 0.30 -5.38 -10.91
N PHE A 293 1.11 -6.18 -11.61
CA PHE A 293 1.58 -5.82 -12.94
C PHE A 293 0.45 -5.81 -13.98
N SER A 294 -0.52 -6.71 -13.87
CA SER A 294 -1.77 -6.68 -14.63
C SER A 294 -2.55 -5.38 -14.39
N GLN A 295 -2.60 -4.88 -13.15
CA GLN A 295 -3.19 -3.57 -12.85
C GLN A 295 -2.43 -2.44 -13.58
N VAL A 296 -1.09 -2.49 -13.61
CA VAL A 296 -0.27 -1.52 -14.34
C VAL A 296 -0.60 -1.48 -15.83
N ILE A 297 -0.74 -2.66 -16.45
CA ILE A 297 -1.12 -2.77 -17.85
C ILE A 297 -2.52 -2.19 -18.08
N SER A 298 -3.47 -2.54 -17.22
CA SER A 298 -4.86 -2.08 -17.31
C SER A 298 -4.99 -0.55 -17.15
N ASP A 299 -4.23 0.05 -16.23
CA ASP A 299 -4.21 1.50 -16.04
C ASP A 299 -3.67 2.22 -17.28
N PHE A 300 -2.59 1.68 -17.87
CA PHE A 300 -2.04 2.22 -19.12
C PHE A 300 -3.06 2.15 -20.26
N GLU A 301 -3.74 1.01 -20.43
CA GLU A 301 -4.77 0.84 -21.45
C GLU A 301 -5.95 1.78 -21.25
N ARG A 302 -6.39 2.00 -20.01
CA ARG A 302 -7.51 2.90 -19.71
C ARG A 302 -7.23 4.33 -20.15
N VAL A 303 -5.99 4.78 -19.98
CA VAL A 303 -5.56 6.13 -20.38
C VAL A 303 -5.33 6.22 -21.89
N ASN A 304 -4.80 5.16 -22.50
CA ASN A 304 -4.39 5.15 -23.92
C ASN A 304 -5.41 4.42 -24.82
N PHE A 305 -6.65 4.22 -24.35
CA PHE A 305 -7.68 3.45 -25.05
C PHE A 305 -7.99 4.02 -26.45
N HIS A 306 -7.78 5.32 -26.65
CA HIS A 306 -8.07 6.03 -27.90
C HIS A 306 -6.86 6.18 -28.84
N THR A 307 -5.64 5.86 -28.39
CA THR A 307 -4.39 5.96 -29.18
C THR A 307 -4.14 4.64 -29.92
N ALA A 308 -5.12 4.24 -30.73
CA ALA A 308 -5.07 3.02 -31.53
C ALA A 308 -4.45 3.30 -32.91
N SER A 309 -3.12 3.35 -32.97
CA SER A 309 -2.34 3.23 -34.22
C SER A 309 -0.86 2.99 -33.91
N ASP A 310 -0.11 2.55 -34.92
CA ASP A 310 1.30 2.14 -34.91
C ASP A 310 2.13 2.68 -33.74
N GLY A 311 2.62 1.76 -32.90
CA GLY A 311 3.51 2.09 -31.79
C GLY A 311 2.90 1.99 -30.38
N GLN A 312 1.71 1.43 -30.18
CA GLN A 312 1.16 1.18 -28.83
C GLN A 312 2.14 0.40 -27.94
N TYR A 313 2.77 -0.65 -28.45
CA TYR A 313 3.79 -1.42 -27.73
C TYR A 313 5.05 -0.60 -27.44
N GLN A 314 5.44 0.29 -28.35
CA GLN A 314 6.54 1.24 -28.13
C GLN A 314 6.19 2.27 -27.05
N GLN A 315 4.97 2.82 -27.07
CA GLN A 315 4.48 3.72 -26.02
C GLN A 315 4.40 3.00 -24.67
N PHE A 316 3.92 1.76 -24.65
CA PHE A 316 3.86 0.98 -23.43
C PHE A 316 5.25 0.64 -22.90
N ALA A 317 6.19 0.25 -23.77
CA ALA A 317 7.59 0.04 -23.38
C ALA A 317 8.22 1.31 -22.81
N ASN A 318 7.99 2.47 -23.43
CA ASN A 318 8.42 3.78 -22.92
C ASN A 318 7.80 4.08 -21.55
N PHE A 319 6.50 3.85 -21.38
CA PHE A 319 5.82 4.00 -20.09
C PHE A 319 6.45 3.11 -19.02
N LEU A 320 6.62 1.81 -19.29
CA LEU A 320 7.25 0.85 -18.39
C LEU A 320 8.69 1.24 -18.00
N ARG A 321 9.45 1.84 -18.92
CA ARG A 321 10.86 2.22 -18.69
C ARG A 321 11.00 3.51 -17.90
N TYR A 322 10.18 4.51 -18.20
CA TYR A 322 10.44 5.89 -17.78
C TYR A 322 9.40 6.47 -16.82
N GLN A 323 8.20 5.90 -16.75
CA GLN A 323 7.08 6.50 -16.01
C GLN A 323 6.49 5.57 -14.96
N ALA A 324 6.35 4.28 -15.27
CA ALA A 324 5.53 3.35 -14.48
C ALA A 324 5.97 3.22 -13.01
N GLU A 325 7.27 3.32 -12.71
CA GLU A 325 7.77 3.24 -11.32
C GLU A 325 7.37 4.46 -10.48
N GLU A 326 7.28 5.64 -11.09
CA GLU A 326 6.91 6.90 -10.41
C GLU A 326 5.44 7.27 -10.57
N TYR A 327 4.72 6.62 -11.50
CA TYR A 327 3.32 6.90 -11.83
C TYR A 327 2.38 6.66 -10.64
N TYR A 328 2.74 5.76 -9.72
CA TYR A 328 1.93 5.35 -8.59
C TYR A 328 2.39 6.02 -7.28
N PRO A 329 1.76 7.12 -6.85
CA PRO A 329 2.14 7.80 -5.61
C PRO A 329 1.84 6.95 -4.37
N GLU A 330 2.53 7.24 -3.26
CA GLU A 330 2.24 6.63 -1.96
C GLU A 330 0.75 6.77 -1.60
N GLY A 331 0.10 5.67 -1.20
CA GLY A 331 -1.34 5.66 -0.93
C GLY A 331 -2.23 5.53 -2.16
N TRP A 332 -1.70 5.11 -3.32
CA TRP A 332 -2.53 4.60 -4.41
C TRP A 332 -3.25 3.32 -3.97
N GLU A 333 -4.53 3.20 -4.30
CA GLU A 333 -5.33 2.03 -3.94
C GLU A 333 -5.03 0.86 -4.87
N GLU A 334 -4.66 -0.26 -4.27
CA GLU A 334 -4.48 -1.54 -4.94
C GLU A 334 -5.83 -2.27 -4.92
N ALA A 335 -6.27 -2.77 -6.09
CA ALA A 335 -7.42 -3.65 -6.16
C ALA A 335 -6.98 -5.04 -5.66
N ALA A 336 -6.89 -5.22 -4.34
CA ALA A 336 -6.39 -6.46 -3.76
C ALA A 336 -7.44 -7.58 -3.88
N ALA A 337 -7.25 -8.53 -4.80
CA ALA A 337 -8.11 -9.70 -4.97
C ALA A 337 -7.82 -10.82 -3.95
N ALA A 338 -6.59 -10.88 -3.40
CA ALA A 338 -6.20 -11.70 -2.25
C ALA A 338 -4.80 -11.26 -1.78
N ARG A 339 -4.50 -11.42 -0.50
CA ARG A 339 -3.14 -11.17 0.03
C ARG A 339 -2.43 -12.51 0.24
N PRO A 340 -1.16 -12.63 -0.19
CA PRO A 340 -0.38 -13.85 0.06
C PRO A 340 -0.09 -14.01 1.56
N ASP A 341 0.24 -15.23 1.98
CA ASP A 341 0.75 -15.52 3.33
C ASP A 341 2.15 -14.93 3.54
N ALA A 342 2.18 -13.61 3.72
CA ALA A 342 3.40 -12.81 3.78
C ALA A 342 3.19 -11.55 4.62
N VAL A 343 4.25 -11.14 5.31
CA VAL A 343 4.27 -9.91 6.11
C VAL A 343 4.04 -8.70 5.21
N GLN A 344 3.09 -7.86 5.58
CA GLN A 344 2.70 -6.68 4.79
C GLN A 344 3.56 -5.47 5.18
N VAL A 345 4.45 -5.02 4.30
CA VAL A 345 5.26 -3.80 4.50
C VAL A 345 4.67 -2.67 3.67
N ILE A 346 3.84 -1.82 4.29
CA ILE A 346 3.02 -0.84 3.58
C ILE A 346 3.07 0.53 4.24
N THR A 347 2.56 1.55 3.55
CA THR A 347 2.37 2.86 4.19
C THR A 347 1.12 2.89 5.08
N VAL A 348 1.12 3.73 6.13
CA VAL A 348 -0.08 3.94 6.97
C VAL A 348 -1.29 4.41 6.15
N HIS A 349 -1.06 5.15 5.06
CA HIS A 349 -2.14 5.58 4.16
C HIS A 349 -2.79 4.39 3.45
N GLN A 350 -1.99 3.46 2.91
CA GLN A 350 -2.50 2.23 2.28
C GLN A 350 -3.21 1.31 3.28
N ALA A 351 -2.82 1.36 4.55
CA ALA A 351 -3.43 0.54 5.59
C ALA A 351 -4.88 0.97 5.95
N LYS A 352 -5.36 2.12 5.47
CA LYS A 352 -6.73 2.57 5.77
C LYS A 352 -7.75 1.54 5.26
N GLY A 353 -8.73 1.22 6.10
CA GLY A 353 -9.72 0.17 5.80
C GLY A 353 -9.25 -1.26 6.11
N MET A 354 -7.95 -1.48 6.28
CA MET A 354 -7.38 -2.80 6.58
C MET A 354 -7.27 -3.05 8.09
N GLN A 355 -7.02 -4.28 8.50
CA GLN A 355 -6.78 -4.68 9.89
C GLN A 355 -5.93 -5.96 9.94
N TRP A 356 -5.18 -6.14 11.04
CA TRP A 356 -4.30 -7.29 11.26
C TRP A 356 -4.27 -7.68 12.74
N PRO A 357 -4.10 -8.97 13.05
CA PRO A 357 -3.82 -9.43 14.40
C PRO A 357 -2.63 -8.73 15.06
N ALA A 358 -1.54 -8.54 14.32
CA ALA A 358 -0.32 -7.91 14.80
C ALA A 358 0.17 -6.77 13.89
N VAL A 359 0.39 -5.60 14.48
CA VAL A 359 0.84 -4.40 13.77
C VAL A 359 2.08 -3.80 14.43
N PHE A 360 3.09 -3.54 13.59
CA PHE A 360 4.30 -2.81 13.93
C PHE A 360 4.23 -1.40 13.34
N VAL A 361 4.57 -0.39 14.13
CA VAL A 361 4.67 1.02 13.71
C VAL A 361 6.07 1.53 14.10
N PRO A 362 7.10 1.20 13.29
CA PRO A 362 8.47 1.58 13.58
C PRO A 362 8.78 3.00 13.11
N CYS A 363 10.04 3.43 13.29
CA CYS A 363 10.53 4.71 12.76
C CYS A 363 9.76 5.93 13.32
N LEU A 364 9.27 5.86 14.56
CA LEU A 364 8.59 6.95 15.27
C LEU A 364 9.57 8.05 15.72
N ARG A 365 10.17 8.71 14.74
CA ARG A 365 11.18 9.76 14.88
C ARG A 365 10.59 11.14 14.58
N LYS A 366 11.10 12.15 15.28
CA LYS A 366 10.78 13.55 14.98
C LYS A 366 11.10 13.86 13.51
N ASN A 367 10.23 14.63 12.85
CA ASN A 367 10.31 15.00 11.43
C ASN A 367 10.19 13.82 10.44
N ARG A 368 10.00 12.58 10.91
CA ARG A 368 9.60 11.44 10.08
C ARG A 368 8.12 11.12 10.30
N PHE A 369 7.74 10.83 11.54
CA PHE A 369 6.36 10.56 11.94
C PHE A 369 6.13 11.11 13.36
N PRO A 370 5.76 12.40 13.52
CA PRO A 370 5.16 13.26 12.50
C PRO A 370 6.15 13.76 11.44
N SER A 371 5.67 13.86 10.20
CA SER A 371 6.46 14.41 9.09
C SER A 371 6.86 15.87 9.34
N GLY A 372 8.13 16.19 9.07
CA GLY A 372 8.61 17.57 9.10
C GLY A 372 8.10 18.35 7.89
N ARG A 373 8.04 19.68 8.00
CA ARG A 373 7.78 20.55 6.84
C ARG A 373 8.87 20.31 5.79
N ARG A 374 8.49 19.84 4.60
CA ARG A 374 9.42 19.67 3.47
C ARG A 374 9.92 21.04 3.01
N GLY A 375 11.22 21.27 3.10
CA GLY A 375 11.90 22.34 2.36
C GLY A 375 12.19 21.90 0.91
N GLY A 376 12.33 22.84 -0.01
CA GLY A 376 12.64 22.58 -1.44
C GLY A 376 11.49 22.90 -2.40
N ARG A 377 11.71 22.70 -3.72
CA ARG A 377 10.71 22.97 -4.77
C ARG A 377 9.49 22.06 -4.59
N SER A 378 8.40 22.66 -4.14
CA SER A 378 7.07 22.05 -4.04
C SER A 378 6.15 22.63 -5.11
N VAL A 379 4.94 22.09 -5.25
CA VAL A 379 3.92 22.67 -6.14
C VAL A 379 3.69 24.17 -5.89
N TRP A 380 3.89 24.63 -4.64
CA TRP A 380 3.79 26.03 -4.23
C TRP A 380 4.88 26.95 -4.81
N HIS A 381 5.89 26.40 -5.47
CA HIS A 381 6.89 27.18 -6.22
C HIS A 381 6.47 27.45 -7.66
N VAL A 382 5.48 26.69 -8.16
CA VAL A 382 4.93 26.81 -9.51
C VAL A 382 3.55 27.47 -9.47
N ILE A 383 2.78 27.22 -8.42
CA ILE A 383 1.43 27.74 -8.23
C ILE A 383 1.44 28.70 -7.03
N PRO A 384 1.06 29.99 -7.21
CA PRO A 384 0.92 30.92 -6.10
C PRO A 384 -0.10 30.42 -5.07
N GLU A 385 0.22 30.51 -3.77
CA GLU A 385 -0.70 30.08 -2.70
C GLU A 385 -2.06 30.78 -2.77
N ALA A 386 -2.08 32.06 -3.17
CA ALA A 386 -3.31 32.82 -3.34
C ALA A 386 -4.24 32.28 -4.46
N ALA A 387 -3.71 31.49 -5.39
CA ALA A 387 -4.49 30.86 -6.45
C ALA A 387 -5.25 29.61 -5.98
N VAL A 388 -4.92 29.07 -4.79
CA VAL A 388 -5.55 27.89 -4.22
C VAL A 388 -6.26 28.28 -2.93
N LYS A 389 -7.59 28.15 -2.93
CA LYS A 389 -8.40 28.35 -1.72
C LYS A 389 -7.92 27.40 -0.62
N ASP A 390 -7.71 27.93 0.58
CA ASP A 390 -7.24 27.17 1.75
C ASP A 390 -5.93 26.39 1.52
N ALA A 391 -5.00 26.95 0.71
CA ALA A 391 -3.68 26.38 0.40
C ALA A 391 -2.92 25.83 1.62
N ALA A 392 -3.04 26.47 2.78
CA ALA A 392 -2.40 26.04 4.03
C ALA A 392 -2.81 24.62 4.47
N ARG A 393 -4.05 24.20 4.16
CA ARG A 393 -4.61 22.87 4.48
C ARG A 393 -3.77 21.75 3.87
N TYR A 394 -3.29 21.95 2.65
CA TYR A 394 -2.51 20.98 1.88
C TYR A 394 -1.07 20.80 2.37
N LYS A 395 -0.57 21.69 3.25
CA LYS A 395 0.79 21.61 3.80
C LYS A 395 0.92 20.58 4.93
N GLY A 396 -0.21 20.04 5.41
CA GLY A 396 -0.29 19.09 6.51
C GLY A 396 -0.08 19.75 7.88
N THR A 397 -0.84 19.29 8.86
CA THR A 397 -0.77 19.76 10.25
C THR A 397 -0.31 18.64 11.18
N VAL A 398 0.07 19.01 12.41
CA VAL A 398 0.33 18.02 13.46
C VAL A 398 -0.93 17.22 13.78
N GLU A 399 -2.12 17.80 13.61
CA GLU A 399 -3.38 17.09 13.81
C GLU A 399 -3.59 16.00 12.75
N ASP A 400 -3.21 16.26 11.51
CA ASP A 400 -3.29 15.29 10.41
C ASP A 400 -2.34 14.12 10.64
N GLU A 401 -1.12 14.41 11.09
CA GLU A 401 -0.16 13.36 11.48
C GLU A 401 -0.63 12.58 12.73
N ARG A 402 -1.39 13.20 13.65
CA ARG A 402 -2.06 12.47 14.74
C ARG A 402 -3.22 11.60 14.27
N ARG A 403 -4.03 12.06 13.31
CA ARG A 403 -5.07 11.25 12.65
C ARG A 403 -4.43 10.06 11.93
N LEU A 404 -3.33 10.29 11.24
CA LEU A 404 -2.55 9.24 10.58
C LEU A 404 -2.01 8.23 11.60
N PHE A 405 -1.43 8.69 12.71
CA PHE A 405 -0.97 7.81 13.77
C PHE A 405 -2.14 7.03 14.41
N HIS A 406 -3.27 7.69 14.67
CA HIS A 406 -4.48 7.01 15.15
C HIS A 406 -4.96 5.92 14.17
N VAL A 407 -4.91 6.17 12.85
CA VAL A 407 -5.21 5.13 11.86
C VAL A 407 -4.27 3.94 12.01
N ALA A 408 -2.94 4.16 12.13
CA ALA A 408 -1.95 3.09 12.32
C ALA A 408 -2.26 2.23 13.56
N LEU A 409 -2.52 2.87 14.71
CA LEU A 409 -2.82 2.17 15.97
C LEU A 409 -4.10 1.33 15.86
N THR A 410 -5.14 1.88 15.22
CA THR A 410 -6.43 1.19 15.06
C THR A 410 -6.46 0.12 13.98
N ARG A 411 -5.33 -0.16 13.32
CA ARG A 411 -5.21 -1.32 12.42
C ARG A 411 -4.97 -2.62 13.19
N ALA A 412 -4.44 -2.53 14.42
CA ALA A 412 -4.12 -3.68 15.26
C ALA A 412 -5.38 -4.26 15.93
N GLU A 413 -5.49 -5.59 15.94
CA GLU A 413 -6.54 -6.30 16.68
C GLU A 413 -6.05 -6.73 18.06
N ARG A 414 -4.93 -7.46 18.15
CA ARG A 414 -4.41 -8.00 19.42
C ARG A 414 -3.03 -7.47 19.79
N TYR A 415 -2.11 -7.35 18.84
CA TYR A 415 -0.74 -6.94 19.11
C TYR A 415 -0.39 -5.62 18.42
N LEU A 416 0.12 -4.67 19.18
CA LEU A 416 0.54 -3.37 18.71
C LEU A 416 1.95 -3.05 19.24
N PHE A 417 2.89 -2.88 18.31
CA PHE A 417 4.28 -2.59 18.64
C PHE A 417 4.69 -1.27 18.00
N CYS A 418 4.94 -0.26 18.82
CA CYS A 418 5.48 1.03 18.40
C CYS A 418 6.97 1.08 18.70
N SER A 419 7.80 1.52 17.76
CA SER A 419 9.23 1.60 17.99
C SER A 419 9.90 2.80 17.34
N TRP A 420 11.10 3.11 17.82
CA TRP A 420 11.99 4.05 17.17
C TRP A 420 13.46 3.67 17.36
N ALA A 421 14.26 4.05 16.37
CA ALA A 421 15.71 4.11 16.47
C ALA A 421 16.26 5.43 15.90
N PRO A 422 17.32 6.03 16.47
CA PRO A 422 17.95 7.22 15.90
C PRO A 422 18.69 6.89 14.59
N ILE A 423 18.82 7.89 13.70
CA ILE A 423 19.68 7.80 12.51
C ILE A 423 20.94 8.65 12.78
N PRO A 424 22.13 8.05 12.89
CA PRO A 424 23.37 8.77 13.22
C PRO A 424 23.62 9.96 12.28
N ASP A 425 23.44 9.75 10.98
CA ASP A 425 23.78 10.74 9.94
C ASP A 425 22.70 11.81 9.72
N ASN A 426 21.54 11.71 10.39
CA ASN A 426 20.46 12.68 10.24
C ASN A 426 20.09 13.34 11.57
N GLN A 427 20.72 14.50 11.84
CA GLN A 427 20.49 15.29 13.06
C GLN A 427 19.01 15.64 13.30
N GLN A 428 18.19 15.74 12.24
CA GLN A 428 16.76 16.05 12.37
C GLN A 428 15.91 14.86 12.83
N GLN A 429 16.47 13.64 12.78
CA GLN A 429 15.80 12.37 13.04
C GLN A 429 16.46 11.56 14.16
N ARG A 430 17.37 12.17 14.95
CA ARG A 430 18.00 11.53 16.13
C ARG A 430 17.11 11.42 17.37
N LYS A 431 16.01 12.17 17.42
CA LYS A 431 15.12 12.23 18.60
C LYS A 431 13.82 11.48 18.37
N VAL A 432 13.33 10.83 19.42
CA VAL A 432 11.99 10.24 19.50
C VAL A 432 10.94 11.28 19.11
N SER A 433 9.91 10.87 18.39
CA SER A 433 8.66 11.62 18.35
C SER A 433 8.11 11.74 19.76
N ALA A 434 7.73 12.94 20.19
CA ALA A 434 7.17 13.15 21.53
C ALA A 434 5.64 13.09 21.50
N PRO A 435 4.99 11.92 21.72
CA PRO A 435 3.60 11.94 22.12
C PRO A 435 3.57 12.47 23.55
N GLY A 436 3.05 13.69 23.76
CA GLY A 436 2.88 14.26 25.11
C GLY A 436 2.27 13.24 26.09
N ARG A 437 2.68 13.22 27.36
CA ARG A 437 2.19 12.20 28.31
C ARG A 437 0.77 12.55 28.78
N ARG A 438 -0.18 11.62 28.63
CA ARG A 438 -1.34 11.47 29.52
C ARG A 438 -1.44 10.00 29.91
N HIS A 439 -1.63 9.72 31.19
CA HIS A 439 -1.68 8.38 31.73
C HIS A 439 -2.95 7.65 31.28
N CYS A 440 -2.80 6.47 30.65
CA CYS A 440 -3.83 5.43 30.62
C CYS A 440 -3.95 4.85 32.05
N PRO A 441 -5.12 4.31 32.47
CA PRO A 441 -5.35 3.84 33.85
C PRO A 441 -4.27 2.87 34.35
N SER A 442 -3.98 2.92 35.65
CA SER A 442 -2.89 2.17 36.32
C SER A 442 -3.00 0.64 36.24
N HIS A 443 -4.15 0.08 35.86
CA HIS A 443 -4.34 -1.36 35.70
C HIS A 443 -3.90 -1.89 34.32
N LEU A 444 -3.56 -0.99 33.38
CA LEU A 444 -3.08 -1.33 32.03
C LEU A 444 -1.59 -0.96 31.82
N GLN A 445 -0.90 -0.47 32.85
CA GLN A 445 0.52 -0.08 32.81
C GLN A 445 1.46 -1.23 33.17
#